data_AF-A0A9D8SXN6-F1
#
_entry.id   AF-A0A9D8SXN6-F1
#
_cell.length_a   1.000
_cell.length_b   1.000
_cell.length_c   1.000
_cell.angle_alpha   90.00
_cell.angle_beta   90.00
_cell.angle_gamma   90.00
#
_symmetry.space_group_name_H-M   'P 1'
#
loop_
_entity.id
_entity.type
_entity.pdbx_description
1 polymer ?
#
loop_
_entity_poly.entity_id
_entity_poly.type
_entity_poly.pdbx_seq_one_letter_code
_entity_poly.pdbx_strand_id
1 'polypeptide(L)'
;MQNDAEDGSHNEFSSDSCGEDSCDSRGELSCGEDACSSQNTKVVIADNGSTDDSLAWLSEHYASQCEVLALDKNYGFAEGYNRAIKAVEAEYVVLLN
;
A
#
# COMPACT_ATOMS: atom_id res chain seq x y z
N MET A 1 46.84 32.88 -3.47
CA MET A 1 45.39 32.69 -3.28
C MET A 1 45.05 31.39 -3.98
N GLN A 2 45.27 30.28 -3.27
CA GLN A 2 44.69 29.00 -3.64
C GLN A 2 43.20 29.10 -3.33
N ASN A 3 42.37 28.57 -4.22
CA ASN A 3 41.14 27.88 -3.85
C ASN A 3 40.81 26.92 -4.99
N ASP A 4 40.73 25.67 -4.57
CA ASP A 4 40.63 24.45 -5.35
C ASP A 4 39.22 24.23 -5.89
N ALA A 5 39.12 23.31 -6.84
CA ALA A 5 37.89 22.88 -7.47
C ALA A 5 37.04 21.99 -6.54
N GLU A 6 35.73 22.22 -6.53
CA GLU A 6 34.68 21.28 -6.07
C GLU A 6 33.59 21.29 -7.17
N ASP A 7 33.36 20.20 -7.91
CA ASP A 7 32.50 19.08 -7.51
C ASP A 7 31.05 19.61 -7.33
N GLY A 8 30.13 19.43 -8.28
CA GLY A 8 29.54 18.12 -8.60
C GLY A 8 28.24 17.90 -7.82
N SER A 9 27.30 18.87 -7.84
CA SER A 9 26.05 18.78 -7.09
C SER A 9 25.12 17.69 -7.64
N HIS A 10 25.25 16.50 -7.06
CA HIS A 10 24.26 15.45 -7.08
C HIS A 10 22.94 15.96 -6.47
N ASN A 11 21.84 15.70 -7.16
CA ASN A 11 20.49 16.05 -6.73
C ASN A 11 20.11 15.17 -5.53
N GLU A 12 20.11 15.76 -4.33
CA GLU A 12 19.78 15.07 -3.09
C GLU A 12 18.31 14.62 -3.10
N PHE A 13 18.14 13.30 -3.10
CA PHE A 13 16.89 12.60 -2.80
C PHE A 13 16.54 12.90 -1.35
N SER A 14 15.51 13.72 -1.13
CA SER A 14 15.07 14.08 0.22
C SER A 14 14.60 12.83 0.96
N SER A 15 15.45 12.36 1.87
CA SER A 15 15.27 11.20 2.72
C SER A 15 14.13 11.40 3.72
N ASP A 16 13.31 10.36 3.82
CA ASP A 16 12.30 10.13 4.85
C ASP A 16 12.74 10.60 6.24
N SER A 17 11.96 11.51 6.83
CA SER A 17 12.05 11.82 8.25
C SER A 17 11.32 10.74 9.05
N CYS A 18 11.96 9.59 9.25
CA CYS A 18 11.63 8.72 10.39
C CYS A 18 12.14 9.40 11.67
N GLY A 19 11.23 9.69 12.59
CA GLY A 19 11.54 10.27 13.89
C GLY A 19 12.49 9.37 14.69
N GLU A 20 13.24 9.97 15.60
CA GLU A 20 14.27 9.33 16.41
C GLU A 20 13.69 8.17 17.23
N ASP A 21 13.96 6.93 16.80
CA ASP A 21 13.76 5.75 17.63
C ASP A 21 14.72 5.82 18.82
N SER A 22 14.16 6.03 20.02
CA SER A 22 14.93 6.00 21.26
C SER A 22 15.41 4.57 21.51
N CYS A 23 16.66 4.28 21.15
CA CYS A 23 17.36 3.03 21.44
C CYS A 23 17.58 2.90 22.96
N ASP A 24 16.96 1.91 23.61
CA ASP A 24 17.36 1.52 24.97
C ASP A 24 18.74 0.85 24.92
N SER A 25 19.55 1.16 25.92
CA SER A 25 20.93 0.77 26.24
C SER A 25 21.28 -0.73 26.16
N ARG A 26 20.33 -1.60 25.77
CA ARG A 26 20.51 -3.05 25.63
C ARG A 26 20.59 -3.54 24.19
N GLY A 27 20.38 -2.68 23.19
CA GLY A 27 20.55 -3.06 21.78
C GLY A 27 19.58 -4.15 21.32
N GLU A 28 18.46 -4.33 22.02
CA GLU A 28 17.35 -5.16 21.55
C GLU A 28 16.45 -4.26 20.71
N LEU A 29 16.50 -4.44 19.39
CA LEU A 29 15.44 -3.96 18.51
C LEU A 29 14.18 -4.76 18.89
N SER A 30 13.33 -4.20 19.75
CA SER A 30 11.94 -4.61 19.74
C SER A 30 11.37 -4.07 18.43
N CYS A 31 11.47 -4.85 17.37
CA CYS A 31 10.50 -4.70 16.29
C CYS A 31 9.14 -4.92 16.94
N GLY A 32 8.48 -3.82 17.31
CA GLY A 32 7.05 -3.86 17.58
C GLY A 32 6.37 -4.53 16.40
N GLU A 33 5.27 -5.22 16.64
CA GLU A 33 4.54 -6.03 15.67
C GLU A 33 3.94 -5.21 14.48
N ASP A 34 4.40 -3.97 14.28
CA ASP A 34 3.84 -2.94 13.42
C ASP A 34 4.74 -2.57 12.21
N ALA A 35 5.74 -3.38 11.87
CA ALA A 35 6.76 -3.04 10.86
C ALA A 35 6.33 -3.18 9.37
N CYS A 36 5.03 -3.35 9.07
CA CYS A 36 4.54 -3.50 7.69
C CYS A 36 3.28 -2.69 7.35
N SER A 37 2.92 -1.67 8.14
CA SER A 37 1.93 -0.68 7.66
C SER A 37 2.66 0.39 6.85
N SER A 38 2.99 0.08 5.60
CA SER A 38 3.34 1.16 4.67
C SER A 38 2.09 2.04 4.56
N GLN A 39 2.14 3.23 5.15
CA GLN A 39 1.03 4.18 5.28
C GLN A 39 0.44 4.64 3.92
N ASN A 40 0.96 4.12 2.80
CA ASN A 40 0.57 4.44 1.44
C ASN A 40 0.06 3.22 0.65
N THR A 41 -0.22 2.08 1.30
CA THR A 41 -0.80 0.91 0.63
C THR A 41 -2.30 0.85 0.87
N LYS A 42 -3.07 0.71 -0.21
CA LYS A 42 -4.52 0.51 -0.18
C LYS A 42 -4.84 -0.91 -0.60
N VAL A 43 -5.73 -1.57 0.14
CA VAL A 43 -6.28 -2.88 -0.22
C VAL A 43 -7.66 -2.67 -0.82
N VAL A 44 -7.83 -3.08 -2.07
CA VAL A 44 -9.11 -3.03 -2.78
C VAL A 44 -9.56 -4.44 -3.10
N ILE A 45 -10.75 -4.82 -2.65
CA ILE A 45 -11.38 -6.09 -2.98
C ILE A 45 -12.33 -5.87 -4.14
N ALA A 46 -12.00 -6.45 -5.30
CA ALA A 46 -12.87 -6.47 -6.46
C ALA A 46 -13.81 -7.67 -6.39
N ASP A 47 -15.05 -7.44 -5.96
CA ASP A 47 -16.08 -8.46 -5.98
C ASP A 47 -16.65 -8.62 -7.39
N ASN A 48 -16.49 -9.81 -7.97
CA ASN A 48 -16.88 -10.10 -9.35
C ASN A 48 -18.30 -10.66 -9.44
N GLY A 49 -19.25 -9.95 -8.83
CA GLY A 49 -20.67 -10.33 -8.80
C GLY A 49 -20.89 -11.61 -8.01
N SER A 50 -20.39 -11.67 -6.78
CA SER A 50 -20.75 -12.74 -5.86
C SER A 50 -22.26 -12.72 -5.58
N THR A 51 -22.80 -13.90 -5.27
CA THR A 51 -24.23 -14.08 -4.91
C THR A 51 -24.39 -14.64 -3.50
N ASP A 52 -23.29 -14.69 -2.76
CA ASP A 52 -23.25 -15.16 -1.38
C ASP A 52 -23.13 -13.96 -0.42
N ASP A 53 -22.99 -14.24 0.88
CA ASP A 53 -22.92 -13.21 1.92
C ASP A 53 -21.51 -12.60 2.06
N SER A 54 -20.61 -12.78 1.09
CA SER A 54 -19.22 -12.31 1.17
C SER A 54 -19.11 -10.80 1.32
N LEU A 55 -19.90 -10.03 0.57
CA LEU A 55 -19.93 -8.56 0.69
C LEU A 55 -20.41 -8.11 2.08
N ALA A 56 -21.43 -8.77 2.63
CA ALA A 56 -21.94 -8.48 3.97
C ALA A 56 -20.86 -8.78 5.02
N TRP A 57 -20.22 -9.94 4.91
CA TRP A 57 -19.15 -10.35 5.82
C TRP A 57 -17.95 -9.40 5.76
N LEU A 58 -17.52 -8.98 4.56
CA LEU A 58 -16.45 -7.99 4.38
C LEU A 58 -16.79 -6.65 5.02
N SER A 59 -18.04 -6.19 4.85
CA SER A 59 -18.50 -4.95 5.46
C SER A 59 -18.53 -5.00 6.98
N GLU A 60 -18.82 -6.16 7.56
CA GLU A 60 -18.86 -6.34 9.03
C GLU A 60 -17.46 -6.43 9.64
N HIS A 61 -16.53 -7.10 8.97
CA HIS A 61 -15.23 -7.46 9.56
C HIS A 61 -14.06 -6.56 9.11
N TYR A 62 -14.12 -5.97 7.91
CA TYR A 62 -12.97 -5.30 7.27
C TYR A 62 -13.27 -3.92 6.67
N ALA A 63 -14.42 -3.30 6.98
CA ALA A 63 -14.80 -2.01 6.41
C ALA A 63 -13.81 -0.86 6.67
N SER A 64 -12.98 -0.93 7.73
CA SER A 64 -11.96 0.08 8.02
C SER A 64 -10.61 -0.19 7.37
N GLN A 65 -10.40 -1.39 6.80
CA GLN A 65 -9.10 -1.86 6.30
C GLN A 65 -9.07 -2.01 4.77
N CYS A 66 -10.23 -2.26 4.15
CA CYS A 66 -10.34 -2.54 2.72
C CYS A 66 -11.42 -1.69 2.05
N GLU A 67 -11.15 -1.25 0.83
CA GLU A 67 -12.18 -0.71 -0.06
C GLU A 67 -12.80 -1.84 -0.88
N VAL A 68 -14.11 -1.85 -1.05
CA VAL A 68 -14.82 -2.89 -1.81
C VAL A 68 -15.36 -2.31 -3.10
N LEU A 69 -14.92 -2.86 -4.24
CA LEU A 69 -15.45 -2.58 -5.56
C LEU A 69 -16.39 -3.72 -5.98
N ALA A 70 -17.69 -3.54 -5.76
CA ALA A 70 -18.71 -4.50 -6.17
C ALA A 70 -19.08 -4.33 -7.64
N LEU A 71 -18.80 -5.34 -8.47
CA LEU A 71 -19.23 -5.40 -9.86
C LEU A 71 -20.68 -5.92 -9.94
N ASP A 72 -21.43 -5.43 -10.93
CA ASP A 72 -22.86 -5.73 -11.11
C ASP A 72 -23.15 -7.20 -11.51
N LYS A 73 -22.13 -7.91 -12.00
CA LYS A 73 -22.20 -9.32 -12.39
C LYS A 73 -20.79 -9.89 -12.51
N ASN A 74 -20.71 -11.20 -12.69
CA ASN A 74 -19.47 -11.88 -13.00
C ASN A 74 -19.02 -11.62 -14.44
N TYR A 75 -17.87 -10.96 -14.59
CA TYR A 75 -17.24 -10.62 -15.87
C TYR A 75 -16.19 -11.63 -16.33
N GLY A 76 -15.97 -12.71 -15.57
CA GLY A 76 -14.84 -13.61 -15.78
C GLY A 76 -13.52 -13.00 -15.32
N PHE A 77 -12.42 -13.76 -15.45
CA PHE A 77 -11.12 -13.41 -14.87
C PHE A 77 -10.53 -12.12 -15.45
N ALA A 78 -10.26 -12.08 -16.77
CA ALA A 78 -9.54 -10.96 -17.37
C ALA A 78 -10.33 -9.63 -17.30
N GLU A 79 -11.62 -9.67 -17.63
CA GLU A 79 -12.44 -8.46 -17.66
C GLU A 79 -12.76 -7.95 -16.24
N GLY A 80 -12.95 -8.84 -15.26
CA GLY A 80 -13.11 -8.46 -13.86
C GLY A 80 -11.91 -7.65 -13.35
N TYR A 81 -10.69 -8.15 -13.57
CA TYR A 81 -9.47 -7.41 -13.18
C TYR A 81 -9.31 -6.12 -13.97
N ASN A 82 -9.57 -6.10 -15.28
CA ASN A 82 -9.46 -4.89 -16.08
C ASN A 82 -10.39 -3.77 -15.58
N ARG A 83 -11.58 -4.12 -15.08
CA ARG A 83 -12.51 -3.17 -14.48
C ARG A 83 -12.02 -2.68 -13.13
N ALA A 84 -11.50 -3.59 -12.30
CA ALA A 84 -10.91 -3.25 -11.01
C ALA A 84 -9.73 -2.27 -11.16
N ILE A 85 -8.78 -2.58 -12.05
CA ILE A 85 -7.61 -1.73 -12.30
C ILE A 85 -8.03 -0.34 -12.80
N LYS A 86 -9.05 -0.24 -13.67
CA LYS A 86 -9.57 1.05 -14.16
C LYS A 86 -10.22 1.91 -13.08
N ALA A 87 -10.70 1.30 -12.00
CA ALA A 87 -11.34 2.00 -10.90
C ALA A 87 -10.34 2.43 -9.81
N VAL A 88 -9.11 1.92 -9.82
CA VAL A 88 -8.08 2.19 -8.82
C VAL A 88 -7.06 3.18 -9.39
N GLU A 89 -6.83 4.27 -8.67
CA GLU A 89 -5.77 5.23 -8.96
C GLU A 89 -4.56 4.94 -8.06
N ALA A 90 -3.53 4.31 -8.63
CA ALA A 90 -2.27 4.00 -7.96
C ALA A 90 -1.11 3.96 -8.96
N GLU A 91 0.10 4.25 -8.51
CA GLU A 91 1.31 4.15 -9.34
C GLU A 91 1.64 2.69 -9.70
N TYR A 92 1.45 1.80 -8.73
CA TYR A 92 1.64 0.36 -8.89
C TYR A 92 0.41 -0.39 -8.42
N VAL A 93 0.03 -1.42 -9.18
CA VAL A 93 -1.07 -2.31 -8.84
C VAL A 93 -0.55 -3.75 -8.82
N VAL A 94 -0.83 -4.45 -7.72
CA VAL A 94 -0.56 -5.88 -7.57
C VAL A 94 -1.89 -6.62 -7.54
N LEU A 95 -2.03 -7.62 -8.41
CA LEU A 95 -3.19 -8.52 -8.39
C LEU A 95 -2.89 -9.72 -7.51
N LEU A 96 -3.79 -9.99 -6.57
CA LEU A 96 -3.78 -11.18 -5.71
C LEU A 96 -5.12 -11.88 -5.82
N ASN A 97 -5.10 -13.22 -5.79
CA ASN A 97 -6.26 -14.07 -6.00
C ASN A 97 -6.38 -15.10 -4.88
#